data_AF-A0A8S2QTL7-F1
#
_entry.id   AF-A0A8S2QTL7-F1
#
_cell.length_a   1.000
_cell.length_b   1.000
_cell.length_c   1.000
_cell.angle_alpha   90.00
_cell.angle_beta   90.00
_cell.angle_gamma   90.00
#
_symmetry.space_group_name_H-M   'P 1'
#
loop_
_entity.id
_entity.type
_entity.pdbx_description
1 polymer ?
#
loop_
_entity_poly.entity_id
_entity_poly.type
_entity_poly.pdbx_seq_one_letter_code
_entity_poly.pdbx_strand_id
1 'polypeptide(L)'
;AVFHHACSAHVKRSTDYVCLWYGCDRIKRQKWALISHIQERHCSEIAFRQAKMKSTNVTPSTTIHTNTITSTNSANYTTSGTGTIGYAPDAAWLAVRRHIQMNSFDDLSIKSKEGPLTKSIRLTAALILRNIARHSSIGKQNLRQYEPHLANLALEPSEASNTLSSCLFELYN
;
A
#
# COMPACT_ATOMS: atom_id res chain seq x y z
N ALA A 1 10.79 -10.11 -10.13
CA ALA A 1 11.36 -9.97 -11.49
C ALA A 1 10.29 -9.69 -12.55
N VAL A 2 9.23 -10.49 -12.65
CA VAL A 2 8.18 -10.36 -13.70
C VAL A 2 7.45 -9.01 -13.67
N PHE A 3 7.06 -8.52 -12.48
CA PHE A 3 6.39 -7.22 -12.34
C PHE A 3 7.25 -6.04 -12.80
N HIS A 4 8.55 -6.05 -12.46
CA HIS A 4 9.50 -5.02 -12.88
C HIS A 4 9.70 -5.02 -14.40
N HIS A 5 9.81 -6.20 -15.01
CA HIS A 5 9.86 -6.33 -16.46
C HIS A 5 8.57 -5.84 -17.12
N ALA A 6 7.40 -6.24 -16.60
CA ALA A 6 6.11 -5.84 -17.13
C ALA A 6 5.90 -4.33 -17.08
N CYS A 7 6.23 -3.70 -15.96
CA CYS A 7 6.15 -2.24 -15.82
C CYS A 7 7.15 -1.51 -16.72
N SER A 8 8.40 -1.98 -16.79
CA SER A 8 9.44 -1.32 -17.59
C SER A 8 9.18 -1.44 -19.10
N ALA A 9 8.76 -2.62 -19.58
CA ALA A 9 8.54 -2.89 -20.99
C ALA A 9 7.19 -2.35 -21.50
N HIS A 10 6.11 -2.48 -20.72
CA HIS A 10 4.76 -2.18 -21.21
C HIS A 10 4.24 -0.81 -20.80
N VAL A 11 4.60 -0.29 -19.62
CA VAL A 11 4.10 1.03 -19.15
C VAL A 11 4.89 2.18 -19.78
N LYS A 12 6.19 2.01 -20.04
CA LYS A 12 6.99 3.05 -20.72
C LYS A 12 6.71 3.13 -22.23
N ARG A 13 6.27 2.02 -22.85
CA ARG A 13 6.01 1.93 -24.29
C ARG A 13 4.57 2.23 -24.68
N SER A 14 3.62 2.19 -23.74
CA SER A 14 2.22 2.51 -24.02
C SER A 14 2.03 4.02 -24.19
N THR A 15 1.92 4.49 -25.43
CA THR A 15 1.58 5.89 -25.76
C THR A 15 0.20 6.29 -25.24
N ASP A 16 -0.71 5.31 -25.13
CA ASP A 16 -2.11 5.54 -24.74
C ASP A 16 -2.45 5.12 -23.32
N TYR A 17 -1.48 4.69 -22.52
CA TYR A 17 -1.68 4.20 -21.14
C TYR A 17 -2.85 3.18 -21.03
N VAL A 18 -2.93 2.28 -22.00
CA VAL A 18 -3.89 1.17 -22.04
C VAL A 18 -3.19 -0.15 -21.70
N CYS A 19 -3.92 -1.08 -21.09
CA CYS A 19 -3.41 -2.42 -20.87
C CYS A 19 -3.35 -3.18 -22.22
N LEU A 20 -2.20 -3.80 -22.51
CA LEU A 20 -1.96 -4.57 -23.74
C LEU A 20 -1.98 -6.09 -23.50
N TRP A 21 -2.34 -6.53 -22.29
CA TRP A 21 -2.41 -7.95 -21.95
C TRP A 21 -3.56 -8.62 -22.70
N TYR A 22 -3.34 -9.85 -23.19
CA TYR A 22 -4.35 -10.60 -23.96
C TYR A 22 -5.61 -10.84 -23.11
N GLY A 23 -6.78 -10.45 -23.64
CA GLY A 23 -8.07 -10.58 -22.97
C GLY A 23 -8.35 -9.55 -21.85
N CYS A 24 -7.58 -8.47 -21.78
CA CYS A 24 -7.78 -7.40 -20.80
C CYS A 24 -8.44 -6.15 -21.41
N ASP A 25 -9.18 -5.41 -20.59
CA ASP A 25 -9.90 -4.21 -21.03
C ASP A 25 -8.94 -3.09 -21.44
N ARG A 26 -9.16 -2.53 -22.64
CA ARG A 26 -8.37 -1.44 -23.22
C ARG A 26 -8.85 -0.07 -22.74
N ILE A 27 -9.13 0.04 -21.45
CA ILE A 27 -9.52 1.31 -20.82
C ILE A 27 -8.27 2.15 -20.66
N LYS A 28 -8.32 3.41 -21.13
CA LYS A 28 -7.25 4.38 -20.94
C LYS A 28 -7.16 4.77 -19.47
N ARG A 29 -5.98 4.62 -18.87
CA ARG A 29 -5.74 4.88 -17.45
C ARG A 29 -4.63 5.91 -17.28
N GLN A 30 -4.59 6.56 -16.12
CA GLN A 30 -3.40 7.33 -15.74
C GLN A 30 -2.23 6.36 -15.46
N LYS A 31 -0.99 6.82 -15.63
CA LYS A 31 0.22 5.99 -15.52
C LYS A 31 0.24 5.10 -14.27
N TRP A 32 -0.05 5.68 -13.10
CA TRP A 32 -0.07 4.94 -11.83
C TRP A 32 -1.23 3.96 -11.74
N ALA A 33 -2.41 4.32 -12.25
CA ALA A 33 -3.55 3.42 -12.32
C ALA A 33 -3.30 2.22 -13.27
N LEU A 34 -2.50 2.40 -14.33
CA LEU A 34 -2.08 1.29 -15.19
C LEU A 34 -1.10 0.36 -14.47
N ILE A 35 -0.16 0.92 -13.69
CA ILE A 35 0.80 0.13 -12.90
C ILE A 35 0.07 -0.70 -11.84
N SER A 36 -0.83 -0.09 -11.05
CA SER A 36 -1.63 -0.80 -10.05
C SER A 36 -2.53 -1.87 -10.69
N HIS A 37 -3.15 -1.57 -11.83
CA HIS A 37 -3.93 -2.55 -12.58
C HIS A 37 -3.10 -3.78 -12.99
N ILE A 38 -1.88 -3.58 -13.51
CA ILE A 38 -0.99 -4.68 -13.89
C ILE A 38 -0.58 -5.48 -12.64
N GLN A 39 -0.32 -4.80 -11.52
CA GLN A 39 0.02 -5.45 -10.26
C GLN A 39 -1.11 -6.37 -9.77
N GLU A 40 -2.35 -5.87 -9.76
CA GLU A 40 -3.49 -6.54 -9.16
C GLU A 40 -4.10 -7.63 -10.08
N ARG A 41 -4.16 -7.39 -11.39
CA ARG A 41 -4.82 -8.29 -12.34
C ARG A 41 -3.90 -9.29 -13.01
N HIS A 42 -2.62 -8.95 -13.17
CA HIS A 42 -1.70 -9.76 -13.98
C HIS A 42 -0.48 -10.25 -13.19
N CYS A 43 -0.07 -9.53 -12.15
CA CYS A 43 1.06 -9.89 -11.30
C CYS A 43 0.66 -10.33 -9.88
N SER A 44 -0.64 -10.51 -9.61
CA SER A 44 -1.12 -11.04 -8.33
C SER A 44 -0.82 -12.53 -8.19
N GLU A 45 -0.54 -12.98 -6.96
CA GLU A 45 -0.32 -14.39 -6.56
C GLU A 45 -1.37 -15.35 -7.14
N ILE A 46 -2.62 -14.86 -7.31
CA ILE A 46 -3.73 -15.61 -7.90
C ILE A 46 -3.52 -15.87 -9.40
N ALA A 47 -2.97 -14.91 -10.15
CA ALA A 47 -2.65 -15.07 -11.57
C ALA A 47 -1.49 -16.08 -11.77
N PHE A 48 -0.52 -16.08 -10.85
CA PHE A 48 0.57 -17.05 -10.84
C PHE A 48 0.08 -18.47 -10.52
N ARG A 49 -0.84 -18.62 -9.54
CA ARG A 49 -1.48 -19.92 -9.24
C ARG A 49 -2.36 -20.42 -10.37
N GLN A 50 -3.13 -19.55 -11.03
CA GLN A 50 -3.95 -19.93 -12.19
C GLN A 50 -3.10 -20.33 -13.41
N ALA A 51 -1.96 -19.67 -13.64
CA ALA A 51 -1.02 -20.05 -14.69
C ALA A 51 -0.34 -21.41 -14.39
N LYS A 52 -0.01 -21.67 -13.13
CA LYS A 52 0.56 -22.96 -12.69
C LYS A 52 -0.47 -24.10 -12.78
N MET A 53 -1.76 -23.82 -12.56
CA MET A 53 -2.84 -24.81 -12.70
C MET A 53 -3.23 -25.10 -14.15
N LYS A 54 -2.98 -24.17 -15.09
CA LYS A 54 -3.17 -24.41 -16.53
C LYS A 54 -2.09 -25.30 -17.18
N SER A 55 -1.01 -25.62 -16.47
CA SER A 55 0.08 -26.44 -17.01
C SER A 55 -0.09 -27.96 -16.79
N THR A 56 -1.12 -28.41 -16.06
CA THR A 56 -1.29 -29.85 -15.74
C THR A 56 -2.51 -30.52 -16.37
N ASN A 57 -3.32 -29.85 -17.18
CA ASN A 57 -4.40 -30.52 -17.90
C ASN A 57 -4.52 -29.99 -19.34
N VAL A 58 -3.84 -30.69 -20.25
CA VAL A 58 -4.12 -30.61 -21.68
C VAL A 58 -5.34 -31.48 -21.96
N THR A 59 -6.48 -30.86 -22.27
CA THR A 59 -7.54 -31.52 -23.06
C THR A 59 -8.28 -30.43 -23.86
N PRO A 60 -8.40 -30.56 -25.20
CA PRO A 60 -9.13 -29.61 -26.01
C PRO A 60 -10.59 -30.04 -26.05
N SER A 61 -11.53 -29.14 -25.75
CA SER A 61 -12.86 -29.13 -26.36
C SER A 61 -13.64 -27.87 -25.97
N THR A 62 -14.07 -27.20 -27.03
CA THR A 62 -15.32 -26.48 -27.26
C THR A 62 -16.42 -26.62 -26.19
N THR A 63 -17.19 -25.54 -26.09
CA THR A 63 -18.63 -25.45 -25.70
C THR A 63 -18.88 -24.77 -24.35
N ILE A 64 -19.53 -23.61 -24.48
CA ILE A 64 -20.59 -23.05 -23.64
C ILE A 64 -21.05 -24.04 -22.56
N HIS A 65 -20.94 -23.67 -21.28
CA HIS A 65 -22.04 -23.75 -20.30
C HIS A 65 -21.59 -23.18 -18.94
N THR A 66 -22.41 -22.25 -18.46
CA THR A 66 -22.79 -22.00 -17.06
C THR A 66 -22.45 -23.11 -16.07
N ASN A 67 -22.00 -22.77 -14.85
CA ASN A 67 -22.38 -23.42 -13.59
C ASN A 67 -21.67 -22.79 -12.37
N THR A 68 -22.44 -22.16 -11.47
CA THR A 68 -22.82 -22.63 -10.12
C THR A 68 -21.68 -22.73 -9.11
N ILE A 69 -21.74 -21.88 -8.07
CA ILE A 69 -21.08 -22.13 -6.79
C ILE A 69 -22.18 -22.43 -5.78
N THR A 70 -22.25 -23.70 -5.37
CA THR A 70 -22.90 -24.17 -4.16
C THR A 70 -22.01 -23.85 -2.96
N SER A 71 -22.57 -23.22 -1.92
CA SER A 71 -22.20 -23.50 -0.53
C SER A 71 -23.35 -23.16 0.43
N THR A 72 -23.96 -24.24 0.93
CA THR A 72 -24.42 -24.47 2.31
C THR A 72 -25.51 -23.59 2.95
N ASN A 73 -26.68 -24.23 3.06
CA ASN A 73 -27.66 -24.26 4.16
C ASN A 73 -28.59 -23.06 4.45
N SER A 74 -29.82 -23.24 3.94
CA SER A 74 -31.08 -23.25 4.70
C SER A 74 -31.71 -21.91 5.10
N ALA A 75 -32.63 -21.41 4.29
CA ALA A 75 -34.07 -21.31 4.62
C ALA A 75 -34.88 -20.60 3.52
N ASN A 76 -35.65 -21.40 2.78
CA ASN A 76 -36.96 -21.16 2.19
C ASN A 76 -37.42 -19.71 1.88
N TYR A 77 -37.34 -19.32 0.61
CA TYR A 77 -38.46 -18.68 -0.10
C TYR A 77 -38.28 -18.81 -1.61
N THR A 78 -39.38 -19.17 -2.26
CA THR A 78 -39.55 -19.46 -3.69
C THR A 78 -39.35 -18.23 -4.56
N THR A 79 -38.38 -18.28 -5.47
CA THR A 79 -38.18 -17.31 -6.54
C THR A 79 -38.86 -17.79 -7.81
N SER A 80 -39.73 -16.95 -8.40
CA SER A 80 -39.96 -16.97 -9.84
C SER A 80 -40.22 -15.54 -10.31
N GLY A 81 -39.39 -15.05 -11.22
CA GLY A 81 -39.58 -13.74 -11.87
C GLY A 81 -38.28 -12.97 -12.10
N THR A 82 -37.69 -13.17 -13.29
CA THR A 82 -37.04 -12.13 -14.12
C THR A 82 -36.62 -10.84 -13.41
N GLY A 83 -35.32 -10.63 -13.19
CA GLY A 83 -34.83 -9.38 -12.63
C GLY A 83 -33.32 -9.26 -12.71
N THR A 84 -32.88 -8.09 -13.15
CA THR A 84 -31.55 -7.51 -13.03
C THR A 84 -30.77 -8.05 -11.83
N ILE A 85 -29.47 -8.32 -12.02
CA ILE A 85 -28.51 -8.71 -10.96
C ILE A 85 -28.70 -7.80 -9.74
N GLY A 86 -29.47 -8.29 -8.77
CA GLY A 86 -29.91 -7.55 -7.61
C GLY A 86 -28.90 -7.75 -6.49
N TYR A 87 -28.11 -6.72 -6.21
CA TYR A 87 -27.42 -6.63 -4.93
C TYR A 87 -28.48 -6.54 -3.81
N ALA A 88 -28.25 -7.20 -2.67
CA ALA A 88 -29.09 -7.03 -1.49
C ALA A 88 -29.23 -5.52 -1.15
N PRO A 89 -30.38 -5.03 -0.67
CA PRO A 89 -30.62 -3.59 -0.48
C PRO A 89 -29.59 -2.93 0.45
N ASP A 90 -29.01 -3.72 1.36
CA ASP A 90 -27.98 -3.27 2.29
C ASP A 90 -26.53 -3.55 1.80
N ALA A 91 -26.36 -4.12 0.60
CA ALA A 91 -25.04 -4.52 0.10
C ALA A 91 -24.12 -3.32 -0.14
N ALA A 92 -24.67 -2.20 -0.61
CA ALA A 92 -23.91 -0.95 -0.79
C ALA A 92 -23.43 -0.42 0.56
N TRP A 93 -24.30 -0.42 1.57
CA TRP A 93 -23.97 0.08 2.90
C TRP A 93 -23.01 -0.87 3.64
N LEU A 94 -23.18 -2.19 3.53
CA LEU A 94 -22.20 -3.18 4.00
C LEU A 94 -20.86 -3.05 3.29
N ALA A 95 -20.84 -2.72 2.00
CA ALA A 95 -19.60 -2.46 1.26
C ALA A 95 -18.91 -1.20 1.78
N VAL A 96 -19.66 -0.12 2.02
CA VAL A 96 -19.17 1.13 2.63
C VAL A 96 -18.63 0.86 4.03
N ARG A 97 -19.36 0.15 4.90
CA ARG A 97 -18.91 -0.20 6.25
C ARG A 97 -17.64 -1.06 6.23
N ARG A 98 -17.53 -2.01 5.30
CA ARG A 98 -16.29 -2.79 5.11
C ARG A 98 -15.13 -1.91 4.66
N HIS A 99 -15.35 -0.99 3.72
CA HIS A 99 -14.31 -0.06 3.27
C HIS A 99 -13.89 0.91 4.38
N ILE A 100 -14.83 1.42 5.18
CA ILE A 100 -14.54 2.30 6.32
C ILE A 100 -13.81 1.56 7.44
N GLN A 101 -14.17 0.30 7.73
CA GLN A 101 -13.46 -0.52 8.71
C GLN A 101 -12.08 -0.98 8.22
N MET A 102 -11.90 -1.20 6.91
CA MET A 102 -10.61 -1.53 6.31
C MET A 102 -9.71 -0.29 6.13
N ASN A 103 -10.31 0.90 6.02
CA ASN A 103 -9.63 2.20 5.99
C ASN A 103 -9.55 2.85 7.38
N SER A 104 -9.92 2.14 8.45
CA SER A 104 -9.86 2.69 9.80
C SER A 104 -8.40 2.92 10.17
N PHE A 105 -8.03 4.20 10.18
CA PHE A 105 -6.88 4.82 10.84
C PHE A 105 -5.45 4.64 10.27
N ASP A 106 -5.19 3.71 9.36
CA ASP A 106 -3.81 3.51 8.87
C ASP A 106 -3.42 4.42 7.68
N ASP A 107 -4.40 5.00 6.97
CA ASP A 107 -4.19 5.77 5.73
C ASP A 107 -3.85 7.27 5.96
N LEU A 108 -4.03 7.78 7.17
CA LEU A 108 -3.47 9.09 7.55
C LEU A 108 -2.01 8.99 8.03
N SER A 109 -1.45 7.77 8.10
CA SER A 109 -0.05 7.52 8.44
C SER A 109 0.88 7.46 7.20
N ILE A 110 0.50 8.11 6.09
CA ILE A 110 1.40 8.39 4.95
C ILE A 110 2.46 9.42 5.38
N LYS A 111 3.28 9.06 6.36
CA LYS A 111 4.55 9.67 6.68
C LYS A 111 5.45 8.51 7.07
N SER A 112 6.16 7.99 6.06
CA SER A 112 7.31 7.11 6.18
C SER A 112 7.22 6.09 7.32
N LYS A 113 6.70 4.88 7.06
CA LYS A 113 6.92 3.73 7.95
C LYS A 113 8.43 3.39 7.91
N GLU A 114 9.23 4.19 8.59
CA GLU A 114 10.62 3.88 8.92
C GLU A 114 10.64 2.50 9.55
N GLY A 115 11.51 1.62 9.04
CA GLY A 115 11.67 0.29 9.62
C GLY A 115 12.12 0.39 11.09
N PRO A 116 11.87 -0.65 11.91
CA PRO A 116 12.24 -0.63 13.32
C PRO A 116 13.73 -0.34 13.56
N LEU A 117 14.60 -0.76 12.63
CA LEU A 117 16.03 -0.45 12.67
C LEU A 117 16.31 1.04 12.44
N THR A 118 15.63 1.67 11.49
CA THR A 118 15.81 3.11 11.21
C THR A 118 15.36 3.95 12.41
N LYS A 119 14.25 3.58 13.03
CA LYS A 119 13.75 4.22 14.27
C LYS A 119 14.78 4.15 15.39
N SER A 120 15.35 2.97 15.65
CA SER A 120 16.35 2.80 16.72
C SER A 120 17.63 3.57 16.43
N ILE A 121 18.09 3.62 15.17
CA ILE A 121 19.24 4.44 14.76
C ILE A 121 18.95 5.92 15.02
N ARG A 122 17.78 6.41 14.59
CA ARG A 122 17.40 7.83 14.74
C ARG A 122 17.31 8.24 16.22
N LEU A 123 16.67 7.41 17.04
CA LEU A 123 16.56 7.65 18.48
C LEU A 123 17.95 7.63 19.15
N THR A 124 18.79 6.65 18.80
CA THR A 124 20.16 6.55 19.32
C THR A 124 20.97 7.80 18.95
N ALA A 125 20.89 8.25 17.70
CA ALA A 125 21.53 9.47 17.26
C ALA A 125 21.05 10.70 18.05
N ALA A 126 19.73 10.85 18.24
CA ALA A 126 19.16 11.96 19.02
C ALA A 126 19.65 11.97 20.48
N LEU A 127 19.78 10.79 21.11
CA LEU A 127 20.32 10.67 22.46
C LEU A 127 21.79 11.05 22.55
N ILE A 128 22.60 10.64 21.56
CA ILE A 128 24.01 11.03 21.47
C ILE A 128 24.14 12.54 21.33
N LEU A 129 23.36 13.16 20.43
CA LEU A 129 23.37 14.61 20.24
C LEU A 129 22.99 15.36 21.53
N ARG A 130 21.98 14.88 22.25
CA ARG A 130 21.59 15.44 23.56
C ARG A 130 22.72 15.32 24.59
N ASN A 131 23.40 14.17 24.66
CA ASN A 131 24.54 13.99 25.55
C ASN A 131 25.69 14.94 25.22
N ILE A 132 25.98 15.14 23.93
CA ILE A 132 26.98 16.12 23.47
C ILE A 132 26.56 17.53 23.89
N ALA A 133 25.32 17.93 23.65
CA ALA A 133 24.79 19.24 24.03
C ALA A 133 24.88 19.51 25.54
N ARG A 134 24.64 18.48 26.37
CA ARG A 134 24.66 18.57 27.84
C ARG A 134 26.08 18.57 28.43
N HIS A 135 26.97 17.72 27.93
CA HIS A 135 28.26 17.43 28.59
C HIS A 135 29.47 18.06 27.89
N SER A 136 29.35 18.56 26.66
CA SER A 136 30.47 19.13 25.91
C SER A 136 30.18 20.55 25.48
N SER A 137 30.92 21.52 26.03
CA SER A 137 30.84 22.94 25.65
C SER A 137 31.24 23.18 24.19
N ILE A 138 32.31 22.53 23.72
CA ILE A 138 32.76 22.62 22.32
C ILE A 138 31.75 21.96 21.37
N GLY A 139 31.19 20.81 21.77
CA GLY A 139 30.18 20.10 21.00
C GLY A 139 28.89 20.90 20.89
N LYS A 140 28.47 21.55 21.98
CA LYS A 140 27.33 22.47 22.01
C LYS A 140 27.49 23.63 21.03
N GLN A 141 28.66 24.27 21.00
CA GLN A 141 28.93 25.35 20.04
C GLN A 141 28.87 24.84 18.60
N ASN A 142 29.41 23.65 18.33
CA ASN A 142 29.32 23.01 17.01
C ASN A 142 27.91 22.58 16.64
N LEU A 143 27.04 22.25 17.60
CA LEU A 143 25.65 21.86 17.32
C LEU A 143 24.75 23.07 17.02
N ARG A 144 25.07 24.26 17.56
CA ARG A 144 24.30 25.48 17.30
C ARG A 144 24.22 25.84 15.81
N GLN A 145 25.23 25.53 15.00
CA GLN A 145 25.16 25.79 13.55
C GLN A 145 24.13 24.89 12.83
N TYR A 146 23.74 23.76 13.44
CA TYR A 146 22.77 22.81 12.90
C TYR A 146 21.39 22.94 13.55
N GLU A 147 21.19 23.91 14.44
CA GLU A 147 19.94 24.15 15.15
C GLU A 147 18.71 24.22 14.23
N PRO A 148 18.72 24.95 13.10
CA PRO A 148 17.55 25.00 12.21
C PRO A 148 17.16 23.63 11.65
N HIS A 149 18.16 22.77 11.38
CA HIS A 149 17.91 21.42 10.89
C HIS A 149 17.36 20.51 11.99
N LEU A 150 17.94 20.58 13.19
CA LEU A 150 17.47 19.84 14.36
C LEU A 150 16.04 20.26 14.75
N ALA A 151 15.71 21.54 14.65
CA ALA A 151 14.35 22.06 14.88
C ALA A 151 13.35 21.50 13.86
N ASN A 152 13.70 21.47 12.58
CA ASN A 152 12.86 20.86 11.55
C ASN A 152 12.61 19.36 11.82
N LEU A 153 13.65 18.63 12.26
CA LEU A 153 13.53 17.22 12.63
C LEU A 153 12.70 17.01 13.92
N ALA A 154 12.77 17.94 14.87
CA ALA A 154 11.95 17.90 16.08
C ALA A 154 10.46 18.13 15.80
N LEU A 155 10.11 18.83 14.72
CA LEU A 155 8.72 19.04 14.28
C LEU A 155 8.17 17.85 13.47
N GLU A 156 9.02 16.91 13.05
CA GLU A 156 8.58 15.67 12.40
C GLU A 156 7.85 14.77 13.41
N PRO A 157 6.78 14.05 13.05
CA PRO A 157 6.14 13.08 13.93
C PRO A 157 6.99 11.80 14.00
N SER A 158 8.09 11.85 14.75
CA SER A 158 9.00 10.72 14.99
C SER A 158 9.18 10.48 16.49
N GLU A 159 9.51 9.25 16.90
CA GLU A 159 9.80 8.93 18.31
C GLU A 159 11.03 9.72 18.83
N ALA A 160 11.97 10.05 17.94
CA ALA A 160 13.17 10.82 18.27
C ALA A 160 12.88 12.31 18.52
N SER A 161 11.73 12.82 18.10
CA SER A 161 11.40 14.25 18.12
C SER A 161 11.41 14.85 19.53
N ASN A 162 10.85 14.13 20.51
CA ASN A 162 10.89 14.57 21.93
C ASN A 162 12.33 14.69 22.46
N THR A 163 13.19 13.77 22.04
CA THR A 163 14.62 13.78 22.43
C THR A 163 15.35 14.93 21.76
N LEU A 164 15.04 15.24 20.49
CA LEU A 164 15.59 16.39 19.78
C LEU A 164 15.13 17.71 20.39
N SER A 165 13.86 17.85 20.78
CA SER A 165 13.37 19.04 21.52
C SER A 165 14.12 19.24 22.83
N SER A 166 14.38 18.15 23.56
CA SER A 166 15.20 18.20 24.77
C SER A 166 16.66 18.57 24.46
N CYS A 167 17.23 18.06 23.36
CA CYS A 167 18.57 18.44 22.90
C CYS A 167 18.65 19.93 22.57
N LEU A 168 17.66 20.46 21.84
CA LEU A 168 17.59 21.87 21.47
C LEU A 168 17.51 22.77 22.72
N PHE A 169 16.70 22.38 23.72
CA PHE A 169 16.66 23.08 25.00
C PHE A 169 18.04 23.16 25.66
N GLU A 170 18.78 22.04 25.71
CA GLU A 170 20.13 21.97 26.28
C GLU A 170 21.15 22.82 25.50
N LEU A 171 20.90 23.19 24.24
CA LEU A 171 21.78 24.10 23.50
C LEU A 171 21.75 25.54 24.05
N TYR A 172 20.67 25.93 24.73
CA TYR A 172 20.46 27.28 25.25
C TYR A 172 20.52 27.40 26.78
N ASN A 173 20.41 26.28 27.50
CA ASN A 173 20.57 26.21 28.95
C ASN A 173 22.05 26.12 29.33
#